data_AF-A0A6J2KH26-F1
#
_entry.id   AF-A0A6J2KH26-F1
#
_cell.length_a   1.000
_cell.length_b   1.000
_cell.length_c   1.000
_cell.angle_alpha   90.00
_cell.angle_beta   90.00
_cell.angle_gamma   90.00
#
_symmetry.space_group_name_H-M   'P 1'
#
loop_
_entity.id
_entity.type
_entity.pdbx_description
1 polymer ?
#
loop_
_entity_poly.entity_id
_entity_poly.type
_entity_poly.pdbx_seq_one_letter_code
_entity_poly.pdbx_strand_id
1 'polypeptide(L)'
;MALVYSCCFWFSLRLGGILIGLFCLFQAIFILILCCLGYTYANTLEDEITEWINNYNLIYAEDYLINVSEDPVKYISFTVTLSCFYIFICIMFIYGAYMRNNILMVSFILLELLRLVMLSTLVATGLLILKQNTMDIGVLIGASVFGGFLLLGLFYLWICCANLPILINEMERDEQSKTIEKLQKIIKMNSFRTQIFGDHSAIFQPSEQSQKIFVTPKRKIKKNNVNTIRHPIRNTKY
;
A
#
# COMPACT_ATOMS: atom_id res chain seq x y z
N MET A 1 22.89 -16.19 -17.68
CA MET A 1 21.86 -16.81 -16.79
C MET A 1 21.19 -15.79 -15.86
N ALA A 2 21.89 -14.83 -15.26
CA ALA A 2 21.31 -13.85 -14.31
C ALA A 2 20.11 -13.01 -14.84
N LEU A 3 20.07 -12.69 -16.13
CA LEU A 3 18.99 -11.89 -16.75
C LEU A 3 17.65 -12.64 -16.80
N VAL A 4 17.68 -13.95 -17.05
CA VAL A 4 16.49 -14.82 -17.07
C VAL A 4 15.93 -14.98 -15.66
N TYR A 5 16.79 -15.22 -14.66
CA TYR A 5 16.36 -15.29 -13.26
C TYR A 5 15.73 -13.98 -12.79
N SER A 6 16.32 -12.83 -13.14
CA SER A 6 15.76 -11.53 -12.79
C SER A 6 14.40 -11.29 -13.46
N CYS A 7 14.25 -11.64 -14.75
CA CYS A 7 12.97 -11.51 -15.46
C CYS A 7 11.88 -12.42 -14.88
N CYS A 8 12.19 -13.69 -14.63
CA CYS A 8 11.24 -14.65 -14.03
C CYS A 8 10.83 -14.23 -12.62
N PHE A 9 11.76 -13.69 -11.84
CA PHE A 9 11.47 -13.19 -10.51
C PHE A 9 10.52 -11.99 -10.53
N TRP A 10 10.79 -11.00 -11.38
CA TRP A 10 9.91 -9.84 -11.57
C TRP A 10 8.49 -10.23 -12.01
N PHE A 11 8.39 -11.23 -12.90
CA PHE A 11 7.10 -11.75 -13.35
C PHE A 11 6.36 -12.49 -12.24
N SER A 12 7.05 -13.38 -11.51
CA SER A 12 6.49 -14.12 -10.38
C SER A 12 6.00 -13.20 -9.28
N LEU A 13 6.76 -12.15 -8.96
CA LEU A 13 6.43 -11.17 -7.93
C LEU A 13 5.18 -10.35 -8.32
N ARG A 14 5.07 -9.92 -9.59
CA ARG A 14 3.86 -9.26 -10.10
C ARG A 14 2.64 -10.19 -10.07
N LEU A 15 2.82 -11.43 -10.51
CA LEU A 15 1.74 -12.41 -10.56
C LEU A 15 1.24 -12.75 -9.14
N GLY A 16 2.13 -12.87 -8.17
CA GLY A 16 1.78 -13.06 -6.76
C GLY A 16 0.95 -11.91 -6.19
N GLY A 17 1.37 -10.66 -6.41
CA GLY A 17 0.61 -9.48 -5.98
C GLY A 17 -0.78 -9.39 -6.61
N ILE A 18 -0.87 -9.64 -7.92
CA ILE A 18 -2.15 -9.66 -8.65
C ILE A 18 -3.06 -10.77 -8.13
N LEU A 19 -2.51 -11.96 -7.88
CA LEU A 19 -3.27 -13.12 -7.39
C LEU A 19 -3.87 -12.86 -6.01
N ILE A 20 -3.11 -12.25 -5.10
CA ILE A 20 -3.63 -11.92 -3.76
C ILE A 20 -4.69 -10.81 -3.86
N GLY A 21 -4.46 -9.77 -4.68
CA GLY A 21 -5.45 -8.72 -4.91
C GLY A 21 -6.77 -9.27 -5.48
N LEU A 22 -6.67 -10.22 -6.41
CA LEU A 22 -7.83 -10.89 -7.01
C LEU A 22 -8.58 -11.77 -6.01
N PHE A 23 -7.86 -12.48 -5.12
CA PHE A 23 -8.48 -13.24 -4.03
C PHE A 23 -9.24 -12.32 -3.05
N CYS A 24 -8.64 -11.18 -2.68
CA CYS A 24 -9.30 -10.18 -1.83
C CYS A 24 -10.54 -9.58 -2.50
N LEU A 25 -10.49 -9.35 -3.82
CA LEU A 25 -11.61 -8.86 -4.62
C LEU A 25 -12.77 -9.88 -4.62
N PHE A 26 -12.47 -11.17 -4.83
CA PHE A 26 -13.49 -12.22 -4.73
C PHE A 26 -14.14 -12.28 -3.35
N GLN A 27 -13.34 -12.18 -2.28
CA GLN A 27 -13.87 -12.14 -0.92
C GLN A 27 -14.81 -10.94 -0.70
N ALA A 28 -14.45 -9.76 -1.22
CA ALA A 28 -15.30 -8.57 -1.16
C ALA A 28 -16.63 -8.76 -1.88
N ILE A 29 -16.59 -9.31 -3.10
CA ILE A 29 -17.80 -9.59 -3.90
C ILE A 29 -18.68 -10.60 -3.17
N PHE A 30 -18.09 -11.65 -2.59
CA PHE A 30 -18.85 -12.65 -1.83
C PHE A 30 -19.61 -12.02 -0.67
N ILE A 31 -18.95 -11.14 0.12
CA ILE A 31 -19.59 -10.41 1.22
C ILE A 31 -20.69 -9.48 0.68
N LEU A 32 -20.44 -8.78 -0.44
CA LEU A 32 -21.42 -7.90 -1.06
C LEU A 32 -22.68 -8.68 -1.48
N ILE A 33 -22.52 -9.87 -2.08
CA ILE A 33 -23.64 -10.75 -2.44
C ILE A 33 -24.44 -11.16 -1.20
N LEU A 34 -23.76 -11.57 -0.13
CA LEU A 34 -24.43 -11.90 1.14
C LEU A 34 -25.19 -10.70 1.72
N CYS A 35 -24.62 -9.50 1.66
CA CYS A 35 -25.30 -8.30 2.12
C CYS A 35 -26.52 -7.94 1.25
N CYS A 36 -26.44 -8.12 -0.08
CA CYS A 36 -27.57 -7.90 -0.98
C CYS A 36 -28.70 -8.92 -0.75
N LEU A 37 -28.35 -10.18 -0.49
CA LEU A 37 -29.32 -11.20 -0.09
C LEU A 37 -29.96 -10.82 1.25
N GLY A 38 -29.15 -10.43 2.24
CA GLY A 38 -29.64 -9.97 3.54
C GLY A 38 -30.56 -8.76 3.43
N TYR A 39 -30.26 -7.80 2.56
CA TYR A 39 -31.15 -6.65 2.30
C TYR A 39 -32.51 -7.07 1.73
N THR A 40 -32.53 -8.10 0.87
CA THR A 40 -33.77 -8.59 0.23
C THR A 40 -34.68 -9.32 1.23
N TYR A 41 -34.08 -9.97 2.24
CA TYR A 41 -34.79 -10.72 3.29
C TYR A 41 -34.77 -10.01 4.65
N ALA A 42 -34.62 -8.67 4.66
CA ALA A 42 -34.37 -7.91 5.89
C ALA A 42 -35.44 -8.11 6.97
N ASN A 43 -36.73 -8.21 6.58
CA ASN A 43 -37.82 -8.42 7.55
C ASN A 43 -37.77 -9.81 8.20
N THR A 44 -37.36 -10.83 7.45
CA THR A 44 -37.20 -12.20 7.98
C THR A 44 -35.95 -12.32 8.86
N LEU A 45 -34.92 -11.54 8.56
CA LEU A 45 -33.72 -11.42 9.38
C LEU A 45 -33.99 -10.73 10.72
N GLU A 46 -34.86 -9.73 10.76
CA GLU A 46 -35.26 -9.07 12.01
C GLU A 46 -35.92 -10.07 12.96
N ASP A 47 -36.85 -10.88 12.45
CA ASP A 47 -37.52 -11.94 13.22
C ASP A 47 -36.52 -13.01 13.72
N GLU A 48 -35.60 -13.48 12.87
CA GLU A 48 -34.57 -14.47 13.25
C GLU A 48 -33.55 -13.92 14.25
N ILE A 49 -33.11 -12.66 14.10
CA ILE A 49 -32.20 -12.01 15.04
C ILE A 49 -32.88 -11.82 16.39
N THR A 50 -34.16 -11.45 16.40
CA THR A 50 -34.94 -11.27 17.63
C THR A 50 -35.18 -12.62 18.32
N GLU A 51 -35.42 -13.68 17.56
CA GLU A 51 -35.48 -15.05 18.07
C GLU A 51 -34.13 -15.50 18.65
N TRP A 52 -33.00 -15.15 18.01
CA TRP A 52 -31.66 -15.43 18.53
C TRP A 52 -31.34 -14.69 19.81
N ILE A 53 -31.69 -13.40 19.91
CA ILE A 53 -31.51 -12.60 21.13
C ILE A 53 -32.32 -13.20 22.29
N ASN A 54 -33.56 -13.63 22.03
CA ASN A 54 -34.43 -14.19 23.07
C ASN A 54 -34.05 -15.61 23.50
N ASN A 55 -33.55 -16.44 22.58
CA ASN A 55 -33.18 -17.83 22.87
C ASN A 55 -31.73 -17.98 23.36
N TYR A 56 -30.84 -17.06 23.02
CA TYR A 56 -29.42 -17.14 23.37
C TYR A 56 -29.05 -16.01 24.31
N ASN A 57 -28.58 -16.37 25.51
CA ASN A 57 -28.20 -15.42 26.56
C ASN A 57 -26.87 -14.72 26.19
N LEU A 58 -26.94 -13.78 25.26
CA LEU A 58 -25.84 -13.11 24.57
C LEU A 58 -25.28 -11.93 25.38
N ILE A 59 -24.92 -12.13 26.65
CA ILE A 59 -24.53 -11.09 27.62
C ILE A 59 -23.49 -10.07 27.09
N TYR A 60 -22.63 -10.45 26.13
CA TYR A 60 -21.59 -9.58 25.55
C TYR A 60 -21.93 -8.97 24.18
N ALA A 61 -22.94 -9.51 23.49
CA ALA A 61 -23.33 -9.09 22.14
C ALA A 61 -24.77 -8.57 22.08
N GLU A 62 -25.53 -8.67 23.17
CA GLU A 62 -26.91 -8.23 23.31
C GLU A 62 -27.06 -6.74 22.97
N ASP A 63 -26.26 -5.85 23.55
CA ASP A 63 -26.32 -4.42 23.23
C ASP A 63 -26.01 -4.11 21.75
N TYR A 64 -25.09 -4.87 21.13
CA TYR A 64 -24.78 -4.70 19.70
C TYR A 64 -25.87 -5.29 18.80
N LEU A 65 -26.46 -6.43 19.19
CA LEU A 65 -27.50 -7.11 18.43
C LEU A 65 -28.84 -6.39 18.55
N ILE A 66 -29.18 -5.82 19.71
CA ILE A 66 -30.36 -4.97 19.91
C ILE A 66 -30.24 -3.71 19.03
N ASN A 67 -29.09 -3.05 19.06
CA ASN A 67 -28.88 -1.85 18.25
C ASN A 67 -28.87 -2.15 16.74
N VAL A 68 -28.48 -3.38 16.34
CA VAL A 68 -28.56 -3.87 14.96
C VAL A 68 -29.97 -4.32 14.59
N SER A 69 -30.74 -4.89 15.51
CA SER A 69 -32.14 -5.29 15.27
C SER A 69 -33.08 -4.11 15.24
N GLU A 70 -32.77 -3.00 15.93
CA GLU A 70 -33.56 -1.76 15.86
C GLU A 70 -33.54 -1.13 14.45
N ASP A 71 -32.44 -1.28 13.70
CA ASP A 71 -32.29 -0.69 12.35
C ASP A 71 -31.43 -1.57 11.40
N PRO A 72 -31.82 -2.82 11.07
CA PRO A 72 -30.97 -3.75 10.31
C PRO A 72 -30.63 -3.21 8.91
N VAL A 73 -31.56 -2.49 8.29
CA VAL A 73 -31.41 -1.85 6.98
C VAL A 73 -30.26 -0.85 6.96
N LYS A 74 -30.07 -0.09 8.05
CA LYS A 74 -29.03 0.94 8.13
C LYS A 74 -27.64 0.34 8.25
N TYR A 75 -27.47 -0.71 9.06
CA TYR A 75 -26.20 -1.41 9.20
C TYR A 75 -25.82 -2.22 7.96
N ILE A 76 -26.80 -2.86 7.32
CA ILE A 76 -26.60 -3.56 6.04
C ILE A 76 -26.19 -2.54 4.97
N SER A 77 -26.90 -1.42 4.85
CA SER A 77 -26.57 -0.35 3.90
C SER A 77 -25.17 0.22 4.13
N PHE A 78 -24.81 0.48 5.40
CA PHE A 78 -23.46 0.92 5.76
C PHE A 78 -22.39 -0.11 5.35
N THR A 79 -22.62 -1.39 5.64
CA THR A 79 -21.71 -2.48 5.27
C THR A 79 -21.55 -2.59 3.75
N VAL A 80 -22.63 -2.43 2.99
CA VAL A 80 -22.59 -2.37 1.52
C VAL A 80 -21.71 -1.22 1.05
N THR A 81 -21.88 0.00 1.56
CA THR A 81 -21.05 1.14 1.16
C THR A 81 -19.57 0.93 1.47
N LEU A 82 -19.26 0.34 2.63
CA LEU A 82 -17.89 0.03 3.04
C LEU A 82 -17.27 -1.07 2.15
N SER A 83 -18.04 -2.08 1.77
CA SER A 83 -17.60 -3.13 0.85
C SER A 83 -17.31 -2.59 -0.56
N CYS A 84 -18.11 -1.65 -1.06
CA CYS A 84 -17.85 -0.97 -2.33
C CYS A 84 -16.54 -0.17 -2.29
N PHE A 85 -16.31 0.58 -1.21
CA PHE A 85 -15.06 1.31 -1.02
C PHE A 85 -13.85 0.36 -0.95
N TYR A 86 -14.00 -0.77 -0.29
CA TYR A 86 -12.96 -1.79 -0.21
C TYR A 86 -12.65 -2.43 -1.58
N ILE A 87 -13.65 -2.70 -2.42
CA ILE A 87 -13.44 -3.15 -3.82
C ILE A 87 -12.59 -2.14 -4.60
N PHE A 88 -12.87 -0.84 -4.46
CA PHE A 88 -12.09 0.20 -5.11
C PHE A 88 -10.63 0.18 -4.65
N ILE A 89 -10.39 -0.01 -3.36
CA ILE A 89 -9.05 -0.14 -2.77
C ILE A 89 -8.33 -1.40 -3.28
N CYS A 90 -9.01 -2.53 -3.45
CA CYS A 90 -8.44 -3.72 -4.07
C CYS A 90 -8.00 -3.46 -5.53
N ILE A 91 -8.80 -2.72 -6.31
CA ILE A 91 -8.43 -2.34 -7.69
C ILE A 91 -7.20 -1.42 -7.67
N MET A 92 -7.14 -0.45 -6.75
CA MET A 92 -5.96 0.40 -6.55
C MET A 92 -4.72 -0.40 -6.18
N PHE A 93 -4.85 -1.47 -5.39
CA PHE A 93 -3.74 -2.36 -5.06
C PHE A 93 -3.25 -3.16 -6.28
N ILE A 94 -4.16 -3.74 -7.08
CA ILE A 94 -3.80 -4.43 -8.33
C ILE A 94 -3.09 -3.45 -9.29
N TYR A 95 -3.59 -2.23 -9.40
CA TYR A 95 -2.94 -1.18 -10.17
C TYR A 95 -1.56 -0.80 -9.60
N GLY A 96 -1.43 -0.71 -8.28
CA GLY A 96 -0.17 -0.51 -7.57
C GLY A 96 0.84 -1.62 -7.85
N ALA A 97 0.39 -2.87 -7.87
CA ALA A 97 1.18 -4.05 -8.27
C ALA A 97 1.67 -3.99 -9.71
N TYR A 98 0.86 -3.42 -10.61
CA TYR A 98 1.25 -3.21 -12.00
C TYR A 98 2.28 -2.06 -12.16
N MET A 99 2.00 -0.90 -11.56
CA MET A 99 2.83 0.32 -11.69
C MET A 99 4.02 0.39 -10.74
N ARG A 100 4.20 -0.59 -9.84
CA ARG A 100 5.25 -0.62 -8.80
C ARG A 100 5.25 0.61 -7.90
N ASN A 101 4.08 1.18 -7.61
CA ASN A 101 4.00 2.31 -6.69
C ASN A 101 3.89 1.82 -5.24
N ASN A 102 5.01 1.89 -4.50
CA ASN A 102 5.10 1.40 -3.12
C ASN A 102 4.11 2.10 -2.16
N ILE A 103 3.75 3.37 -2.39
CA ILE A 103 2.89 4.14 -1.47
C ILE A 103 1.46 3.57 -1.46
N LEU A 104 0.93 3.22 -2.64
CA LEU A 104 -0.42 2.65 -2.77
C LEU A 104 -0.48 1.25 -2.16
N MET A 105 0.58 0.45 -2.33
CA MET A 105 0.67 -0.88 -1.72
C MET A 105 0.68 -0.83 -0.20
N VAL A 106 1.50 0.05 0.40
CA VAL A 106 1.61 0.16 1.86
C VAL A 106 0.29 0.58 2.48
N SER A 107 -0.42 1.51 1.85
CA SER A 107 -1.74 1.96 2.33
C SER A 107 -2.76 0.82 2.32
N PHE A 108 -2.76 -0.02 1.28
CA PHE A 108 -3.59 -1.22 1.20
C PHE A 108 -3.25 -2.23 2.31
N ILE A 109 -1.97 -2.50 2.54
CA ILE A 109 -1.50 -3.46 3.55
C ILE A 109 -1.96 -3.07 4.96
N LEU A 110 -1.94 -1.78 5.29
CA LEU A 110 -2.42 -1.27 6.58
C LEU A 110 -3.93 -1.46 6.73
N LEU A 111 -4.69 -1.20 5.67
CA LEU A 111 -6.15 -1.39 5.69
C LEU A 111 -6.52 -2.87 5.82
N GLU A 112 -5.77 -3.76 5.17
CA GLU A 112 -5.94 -5.20 5.35
C GLU A 112 -5.58 -5.68 6.75
N LEU A 113 -4.52 -5.13 7.35
CA LEU A 113 -4.19 -5.45 8.74
C LEU A 113 -5.35 -5.09 9.67
N LEU A 114 -5.94 -3.91 9.49
CA LEU A 114 -7.11 -3.49 10.27
C LEU A 114 -8.29 -4.45 10.05
N ARG A 115 -8.56 -4.85 8.81
CA ARG A 115 -9.61 -5.82 8.47
C ARG A 115 -9.39 -7.18 9.15
N LEU A 116 -8.15 -7.67 9.17
CA LEU A 116 -7.78 -8.92 9.83
C LEU A 116 -7.97 -8.88 11.34
N VAL A 117 -7.63 -7.75 11.98
CA VAL A 117 -7.89 -7.55 13.40
C VAL A 117 -9.39 -7.59 13.67
N MET A 118 -10.20 -6.88 12.89
CA MET A 118 -11.67 -6.89 13.02
C MET A 118 -12.24 -8.31 12.81
N LEU A 119 -11.74 -9.06 11.83
CA LEU A 119 -12.17 -10.43 11.56
C LEU A 119 -11.75 -11.39 12.67
N SER A 120 -10.57 -11.20 13.26
CA SER A 120 -10.11 -11.96 14.42
C SER A 120 -11.00 -11.70 15.65
N THR A 121 -11.38 -10.45 15.91
CA THR A 121 -12.33 -10.12 16.98
C THR A 121 -13.72 -10.70 16.72
N LEU A 122 -14.17 -10.72 15.46
CA LEU A 122 -15.46 -11.31 15.08
C LEU A 122 -15.46 -12.83 15.30
N VAL A 123 -14.43 -13.54 14.86
CA VAL A 123 -14.29 -14.99 15.09
C VAL A 123 -14.21 -15.29 16.59
N ALA A 124 -13.45 -14.51 17.36
CA ALA A 124 -13.38 -14.68 18.81
C ALA A 124 -14.74 -14.48 19.48
N THR A 125 -15.49 -13.44 19.10
CA THR A 125 -16.84 -13.18 19.60
C THR A 125 -17.79 -14.32 19.21
N GLY A 126 -17.74 -14.77 17.96
CA GLY A 126 -18.53 -15.92 17.49
C GLY A 126 -18.26 -17.20 18.28
N LEU A 127 -17.00 -17.48 18.61
CA LEU A 127 -16.63 -18.64 19.45
C LEU A 127 -17.11 -18.50 20.90
N LEU A 128 -17.10 -17.29 21.47
CA LEU A 128 -17.64 -17.05 22.81
C LEU A 128 -19.15 -17.27 22.85
N ILE A 129 -19.87 -16.79 21.82
CA ILE A 129 -21.32 -17.02 21.66
C ILE A 129 -21.59 -18.52 21.53
N LEU A 130 -20.85 -19.21 20.68
CA LEU A 130 -21.03 -20.64 20.46
C LEU A 130 -20.79 -21.43 21.75
N LYS A 131 -19.77 -21.07 22.53
CA LYS A 131 -19.44 -21.69 23.81
C LYS A 131 -20.55 -21.54 24.85
N GLN A 132 -21.24 -20.40 24.88
CA GLN A 132 -22.35 -20.16 25.82
C GLN A 132 -23.62 -20.90 25.41
N ASN A 133 -23.80 -21.09 24.10
CA ASN A 133 -25.05 -21.57 23.54
C ASN A 133 -25.08 -23.10 23.28
N THR A 134 -23.98 -23.67 22.81
CA THR A 134 -23.95 -25.09 22.42
C THR A 134 -23.39 -25.96 23.55
N MET A 135 -24.19 -26.93 24.00
CA MET A 135 -23.76 -27.97 24.95
C MET A 135 -22.88 -29.04 24.28
N ASP A 136 -22.81 -29.04 22.93
CA ASP A 136 -22.01 -29.99 22.15
C ASP A 136 -20.57 -29.54 21.97
N ILE A 137 -19.69 -30.17 22.75
CA ILE A 137 -18.23 -29.96 22.73
C ILE A 137 -17.64 -30.14 21.31
N GLY A 138 -18.19 -31.05 20.50
CA GLY A 138 -17.70 -31.35 19.15
C GLY A 138 -17.85 -30.17 18.17
N VAL A 139 -18.98 -29.47 18.19
CA VAL A 139 -19.23 -28.32 17.30
C VAL A 139 -18.32 -27.15 17.69
N LEU A 140 -18.12 -26.94 18.99
CA LEU A 140 -17.22 -25.92 19.50
C LEU A 140 -15.76 -26.15 19.07
N ILE A 141 -15.27 -27.38 19.21
CA ILE A 141 -13.92 -27.74 18.76
C ILE A 141 -13.81 -27.55 17.24
N GLY A 142 -14.76 -28.06 16.47
CA GLY A 142 -14.77 -27.94 15.01
C GLY A 142 -14.75 -26.48 14.54
N ALA A 143 -15.63 -25.64 15.09
CA ALA A 143 -15.70 -24.22 14.77
C ALA A 143 -14.40 -23.49 15.15
N SER A 144 -13.80 -23.81 16.31
CA SER A 144 -12.55 -23.18 16.74
C SER A 144 -11.36 -23.52 15.83
N VAL A 145 -11.23 -24.79 15.44
CA VAL A 145 -10.14 -25.26 14.57
C VAL A 145 -10.31 -24.70 13.17
N PHE A 146 -11.54 -24.72 12.63
CA PHE A 146 -11.83 -24.17 11.31
C PHE A 146 -11.61 -22.66 11.26
N GLY A 147 -12.12 -21.92 12.24
CA GLY A 147 -11.93 -20.47 12.35
C GLY A 147 -10.45 -20.09 12.51
N GLY A 148 -9.71 -20.83 13.34
CA GLY A 148 -8.27 -20.64 13.53
C GLY A 148 -7.48 -20.91 12.25
N PHE A 149 -7.79 -21.98 11.52
CA PHE A 149 -7.12 -22.31 10.25
C PHE A 149 -7.39 -21.24 9.17
N LEU A 150 -8.63 -20.77 9.05
CA LEU A 150 -8.97 -19.66 8.15
C LEU A 150 -8.23 -18.38 8.50
N LEU A 151 -8.20 -17.99 9.78
CA LEU A 151 -7.46 -16.82 10.24
C LEU A 151 -5.97 -16.95 9.93
N LEU A 152 -5.36 -18.11 10.20
CA LEU A 152 -3.95 -18.36 9.92
C LEU A 152 -3.64 -18.23 8.42
N GLY A 153 -4.49 -18.78 7.56
CA GLY A 153 -4.36 -18.64 6.10
C GLY A 153 -4.45 -17.18 5.63
N LEU A 154 -5.37 -16.40 6.21
CA LEU A 154 -5.53 -14.98 5.90
C LEU A 154 -4.34 -14.14 6.38
N PHE A 155 -3.80 -14.41 7.59
CA PHE A 155 -2.58 -13.76 8.08
C PHE A 155 -1.36 -14.11 7.23
N TYR A 156 -1.26 -15.36 6.75
CA TYR A 156 -0.18 -15.76 5.85
C TYR A 156 -0.22 -14.97 4.54
N LEU A 157 -1.39 -14.85 3.91
CA LEU A 157 -1.57 -14.04 2.70
C LEU A 157 -1.20 -12.57 2.94
N TRP A 158 -1.55 -12.03 4.10
CA TRP A 158 -1.17 -10.66 4.47
C TRP A 158 0.34 -10.47 4.61
N ILE A 159 1.05 -11.40 5.25
CA ILE A 159 2.53 -11.36 5.35
C ILE A 159 3.14 -11.41 3.94
N CYS A 160 2.61 -12.26 3.06
CA CYS A 160 3.05 -12.30 1.66
C CYS A 160 2.85 -10.94 0.95
N CYS A 161 1.70 -10.29 1.17
CA CYS A 161 1.45 -8.93 0.68
C CYS A 161 2.42 -7.89 1.26
N ALA A 162 2.71 -7.96 2.56
CA ALA A 162 3.59 -7.02 3.26
C ALA A 162 5.06 -7.12 2.81
N ASN A 163 5.51 -8.33 2.47
CA ASN A 163 6.87 -8.57 1.98
C ASN A 163 7.06 -8.07 0.53
N LEU A 164 5.98 -7.96 -0.24
CA LEU A 164 6.02 -7.55 -1.65
C LEU A 164 6.64 -6.14 -1.87
N PRO A 165 6.18 -5.05 -1.22
CA PRO A 165 6.76 -3.73 -1.40
C PRO A 165 8.19 -3.63 -0.84
N ILE A 166 8.52 -4.35 0.23
CA ILE A 166 9.88 -4.38 0.80
C ILE A 166 10.85 -4.95 -0.23
N LEU A 167 10.50 -6.09 -0.83
CA LEU A 167 11.29 -6.77 -1.83
C LEU A 167 11.44 -5.96 -3.14
N ILE A 168 10.37 -5.26 -3.56
CA ILE A 168 10.44 -4.33 -4.69
C ILE A 168 11.42 -3.19 -4.41
N ASN A 169 11.36 -2.59 -3.22
CA ASN A 169 12.22 -1.48 -2.81
C ASN A 169 13.70 -1.89 -2.70
N GLU A 170 13.99 -3.09 -2.18
CA GLU A 170 15.36 -3.63 -2.15
C GLU A 170 15.92 -3.83 -3.56
N MET A 171 15.13 -4.42 -4.47
CA MET A 171 15.56 -4.61 -5.85
C MET A 171 15.78 -3.29 -6.59
N GLU A 172 14.92 -2.29 -6.40
CA GLU A 172 15.10 -0.98 -7.02
C GLU A 172 16.40 -0.30 -6.55
N ARG A 173 16.74 -0.43 -5.26
CA ARG A 173 18.01 0.05 -4.71
C ARG A 173 19.21 -0.68 -5.31
N ASP A 174 19.13 -1.99 -5.51
CA ASP A 174 20.21 -2.76 -6.15
C ASP A 174 20.43 -2.35 -7.62
N GLU A 175 19.35 -2.08 -8.36
CA GLU A 175 19.43 -1.60 -9.75
C GLU A 175 20.03 -0.19 -9.83
N GLN A 176 19.63 0.71 -8.92
CA GLN A 176 20.21 2.04 -8.81
C GLN A 176 21.71 1.97 -8.49
N SER A 177 22.10 1.10 -7.56
CA SER A 177 23.50 0.88 -7.16
C SER A 177 24.37 0.42 -8.34
N LYS A 178 23.89 -0.56 -9.11
CA LYS A 178 24.58 -1.06 -10.32
C LYS A 178 24.69 0.01 -11.41
N THR A 179 23.68 0.87 -11.54
CA THR A 179 23.68 1.96 -12.52
C THR A 179 24.69 3.04 -12.14
N ILE A 180 24.76 3.40 -10.85
CA ILE A 180 25.76 4.33 -10.31
C ILE A 180 27.17 3.78 -10.53
N GLU A 181 27.40 2.49 -10.25
CA GLU A 181 28.69 1.85 -10.47
C GLU A 181 29.11 1.89 -11.95
N LYS A 182 28.18 1.59 -12.88
CA LYS A 182 28.42 1.72 -14.33
C LYS A 182 28.76 3.15 -14.73
N LEU A 183 28.02 4.14 -14.23
CA LEU A 183 28.26 5.56 -14.49
C LEU A 183 29.64 5.98 -13.97
N GLN A 184 30.01 5.57 -12.75
CA GLN A 184 31.35 5.82 -12.20
C GLN A 184 32.46 5.18 -13.05
N LYS A 185 32.24 3.96 -13.56
CA LYS A 185 33.20 3.29 -14.44
C LYS A 185 33.35 3.99 -15.78
N ILE A 186 32.25 4.45 -16.39
CA ILE A 186 32.28 5.23 -17.63
C ILE A 186 33.00 6.56 -17.41
N ILE A 187 32.74 7.25 -16.30
CA ILE A 187 33.43 8.50 -15.96
C ILE A 187 34.93 8.27 -15.81
N LYS A 188 35.36 7.22 -15.08
CA LYS A 188 36.79 6.87 -14.93
C LYS A 188 37.46 6.49 -16.26
N MET A 189 36.78 5.71 -17.11
CA MET A 189 37.31 5.37 -18.44
C MET A 189 37.39 6.59 -19.35
N ASN A 190 36.40 7.49 -19.28
CA ASN A 190 36.39 8.70 -20.10
C ASN A 190 37.43 9.72 -19.63
N SER A 191 37.61 9.89 -18.30
CA SER A 191 38.67 10.75 -17.73
C SER A 191 40.07 10.25 -18.09
N PHE A 192 40.27 8.93 -18.07
CA PHE A 192 41.53 8.31 -18.52
C PHE A 192 41.77 8.55 -20.02
N ARG A 193 40.72 8.44 -20.84
CA ARG A 193 40.79 8.73 -22.28
C ARG A 193 41.04 10.22 -22.57
N THR A 194 40.53 11.13 -21.75
CA THR A 194 40.81 12.58 -21.86
C THR A 194 42.23 12.93 -21.40
N GLN A 195 42.81 12.19 -20.45
CA GLN A 195 44.23 12.36 -20.09
C GLN A 195 45.18 11.83 -21.17
N ILE A 196 44.84 10.73 -21.85
CA ILE A 196 45.69 10.18 -22.94
C ILE A 196 45.63 11.04 -24.21
N PHE A 197 44.49 11.70 -24.50
CA PHE A 197 44.34 12.58 -25.66
C PHE A 197 44.68 14.06 -25.38
N GLY A 198 45.09 14.39 -24.15
CA GLY A 198 45.32 15.74 -23.68
C GLY A 198 46.80 16.18 -23.62
N ASP A 199 47.73 15.43 -24.22
CA ASP A 199 49.17 15.73 -24.20
C ASP A 199 49.74 16.02 -25.61
N HIS A 200 48.94 16.68 -26.44
CA HIS A 200 49.41 17.37 -27.65
C HIS A 200 48.99 18.84 -27.61
N SER A 201 49.53 19.57 -26.64
CA SER A 201 49.70 21.01 -26.76
C SER A 201 51.16 21.37 -26.49
N ALA A 202 52.03 20.94 -27.39
CA ALA A 202 53.32 21.59 -27.58
C ALA A 202 53.25 22.42 -28.88
N ILE A 203 53.81 23.63 -28.78
CA ILE A 203 54.17 24.54 -29.87
C ILE A 203 53.06 25.50 -30.31
N PHE A 204 52.88 26.58 -29.53
CA PHE A 204 52.82 27.94 -30.07
C PHE A 204 53.34 28.90 -28.98
N GLN A 205 54.66 29.11 -28.96
CA GLN A 205 55.22 30.34 -28.39
C GLN A 205 54.87 31.48 -29.35
N PRO A 206 54.15 32.54 -28.95
CA PRO A 206 54.09 33.74 -29.77
C PRO A 206 55.33 34.56 -29.45
N SER A 207 56.23 34.64 -30.42
CA SER A 207 57.28 35.65 -30.48
C SER A 207 56.66 37.04 -30.31
N GLU A 208 57.29 37.87 -29.50
CA GLU A 208 57.05 39.31 -29.45
C GLU A 208 57.12 39.88 -30.86
N GLN A 209 55.98 40.31 -31.42
CA GLN A 209 55.88 41.52 -32.25
C GLN A 209 54.44 41.77 -32.74
N SER A 210 53.91 42.92 -32.31
CA SER A 210 52.94 43.80 -32.99
C SER A 210 51.49 43.35 -33.24
N GLN A 211 50.62 44.02 -32.46
CA GLN A 211 49.40 44.75 -32.87
C GLN A 211 48.00 44.12 -32.67
N LYS A 212 47.22 44.88 -31.86
CA LYS A 212 45.76 44.99 -31.72
C LYS A 212 45.03 43.87 -30.98
N ILE A 213 45.12 43.96 -29.64
CA ILE A 213 44.21 43.34 -28.69
C ILE A 213 42.80 43.93 -28.89
N PHE A 214 41.85 43.10 -29.30
CA PHE A 214 40.43 43.46 -29.33
C PHE A 214 39.88 43.44 -27.90
N VAL A 215 39.78 44.62 -27.28
CA VAL A 215 39.13 44.80 -25.96
C VAL A 215 37.70 45.30 -26.18
N THR A 216 36.70 44.54 -25.75
CA THR A 216 35.31 44.99 -25.71
C THR A 216 35.07 45.86 -24.45
N PRO A 217 34.41 47.03 -24.56
CA PRO A 217 34.20 47.91 -23.43
C PRO A 217 33.08 47.39 -22.49
N LYS A 218 33.37 47.36 -21.19
CA LYS A 218 32.39 47.07 -20.12
C LYS A 218 31.35 48.20 -20.02
N ARG A 219 30.09 47.90 -20.33
CA ARG A 219 28.95 48.79 -20.12
C ARG A 219 28.61 48.87 -18.62
N LYS A 220 28.80 50.03 -18.00
CA LYS A 220 28.33 50.33 -16.63
C LYS A 220 26.80 50.46 -16.64
N ILE A 221 26.08 49.61 -15.90
CA ILE A 221 24.68 49.84 -15.55
C ILE A 221 24.57 49.97 -14.02
N LYS A 222 23.86 51.03 -13.64
CA LYS A 222 23.77 51.70 -12.35
C LYS A 222 22.87 50.89 -11.39
N LYS A 223 23.37 50.62 -10.17
CA LYS A 223 22.58 50.05 -9.06
C LYS A 223 21.47 51.02 -8.67
N ASN A 224 20.21 50.57 -8.66
CA ASN A 224 19.13 51.21 -7.91
C ASN A 224 18.46 50.19 -6.98
N ASN A 225 18.59 50.50 -5.70
CA ASN A 225 17.88 50.11 -4.49
C ASN A 225 16.95 48.88 -4.48
N VAL A 226 17.39 47.96 -3.62
CA VAL A 226 16.64 46.98 -2.84
C VAL A 226 15.52 47.69 -2.05
N ASN A 227 14.28 47.25 -2.22
CA ASN A 227 13.24 47.38 -1.20
C ASN A 227 12.65 46.00 -0.90
N THR A 228 13.06 45.51 0.26
CA THR A 228 12.62 44.34 1.00
C THR A 228 11.17 44.53 1.45
N ILE A 229 10.26 43.60 1.12
CA ILE A 229 9.02 43.42 1.88
C ILE A 229 9.00 41.98 2.38
N ARG A 230 9.39 41.82 3.65
CA ARG A 230 9.16 40.63 4.47
C ARG A 230 7.70 40.66 4.94
N HIS A 231 6.94 39.61 4.70
CA HIS A 231 5.72 39.33 5.47
C HIS A 231 6.09 38.60 6.77
N PRO A 232 5.61 39.03 7.94
CA PRO A 232 5.91 38.39 9.21
C PRO A 232 4.97 37.23 9.54
N ILE A 233 5.60 36.23 10.16
CA ILE A 233 5.03 35.04 10.81
C ILE A 233 4.11 35.48 11.96
N ARG A 234 2.87 35.01 11.98
CA ARG A 234 1.92 35.18 13.08
C ARG A 234 2.01 33.98 14.01
N ASN A 235 2.73 34.13 15.12
CA ASN A 235 2.64 33.25 16.29
C ASN A 235 1.94 34.03 17.40
N THR A 236 0.78 33.57 17.84
CA THR A 236 0.15 34.02 19.09
C THR A 236 -0.18 32.78 19.92
N LYS A 237 0.65 32.56 20.95
CA LYS A 237 0.28 31.86 22.17
C LYS A 237 -0.62 32.79 22.98
N TYR A 238 -1.77 32.28 23.42
CA TYR A 238 -2.26 32.30 24.80
C TYR A 238 -3.22 31.13 24.94
#